data_AF-A0A7W0Q765-F1
#
_entry.id   AF-A0A7W0Q765-F1
#
_cell.length_a   1.000
_cell.length_b   1.000
_cell.length_c   1.000
_cell.angle_alpha   90.00
_cell.angle_beta   90.00
_cell.angle_gamma   90.00
#
_symmetry.space_group_name_H-M   'P 1'
#
loop_
_entity.id
_entity.type
_entity.pdbx_description
1 polymer ?
#
loop_
_entity_poly.entity_id
_entity_poly.type
_entity_poly.pdbx_seq_one_letter_code
_entity_poly.pdbx_strand_id
1 'polypeptide(L)'
;MSLTSAVVEDDPIAAASAVALRHTSDDVPGIARQAHGQAHDKAFRHATAAGKPVRDTSTLSRIRALAIPPAILLAWTEVWICTLTEPRERRRA
;
A
#
# COMPACT_ATOMS: atom_id res chain seq x y z
N MET A 1 14.55 27.30 29.87
CA MET A 1 14.68 27.38 28.40
C MET A 1 13.55 26.55 27.80
N SER A 2 12.42 27.20 27.48
CA SER A 2 11.29 26.55 26.82
C SER A 2 11.60 26.38 25.35
N LEU A 3 11.55 25.14 24.87
CA LEU A 3 11.40 24.87 23.44
C LEU A 3 9.91 24.93 23.16
N THR A 4 9.47 26.01 22.50
CA THR A 4 8.17 26.08 21.84
C THR A 4 8.15 25.01 20.77
N SER A 5 7.47 23.90 21.04
CA SER A 5 7.05 22.96 19.99
C SER A 5 6.20 23.77 19.01
N ALA A 6 6.70 23.94 17.79
CA ALA A 6 5.95 24.62 16.75
C ALA A 6 4.71 23.78 16.45
N VAL A 7 3.55 24.36 16.70
CA VAL A 7 2.24 23.82 16.32
C VAL A 7 2.23 23.68 14.80
N VAL A 8 2.48 22.47 14.31
CA VAL A 8 2.01 22.00 13.01
C VAL A 8 0.93 20.93 13.30
N GLU A 9 -0.02 21.28 14.16
CA GLU A 9 -1.02 20.37 14.72
C GLU A 9 -2.37 21.05 14.46
N ASP A 10 -3.00 20.91 13.29
CA ASP A 10 -4.04 19.89 13.05
C ASP A 10 -4.51 19.96 11.57
N ASP A 11 -3.70 20.48 10.64
CA ASP A 11 -4.08 20.54 9.22
C ASP A 11 -3.46 19.36 8.44
N PRO A 12 -4.22 18.29 8.18
CA PRO A 12 -3.74 17.15 7.42
C PRO A 12 -3.34 17.51 5.98
N ILE A 13 -3.92 18.57 5.41
CA ILE A 13 -3.63 19.03 4.04
C ILE A 13 -2.25 19.71 4.01
N ALA A 14 -1.98 20.62 4.95
CA ALA A 14 -0.68 21.28 5.05
C ALA A 14 0.46 20.28 5.31
N ALA A 15 0.23 19.30 6.20
CA ALA A 15 1.20 18.25 6.48
C ALA A 15 1.50 17.37 5.24
N ALA A 16 0.47 16.93 4.52
CA ALA A 16 0.64 16.13 3.31
C ALA A 16 1.39 16.87 2.19
N SER A 17 1.14 18.18 2.06
CA SER A 17 1.82 19.05 1.07
C SER A 17 3.31 19.22 1.39
N ALA A 18 3.67 19.41 2.67
CA ALA A 18 5.05 19.62 3.11
C ALA A 18 5.98 18.45 2.76
N VAL A 19 5.46 17.22 2.79
CA VAL A 19 6.20 15.98 2.49
C VAL A 19 5.94 15.41 1.09
N ALA A 20 5.17 16.10 0.24
CA ALA A 20 4.84 15.68 -1.13
C ALA A 20 4.29 14.24 -1.20
N LEU A 21 3.32 13.90 -0.34
CA LEU A 21 2.64 12.60 -0.38
C LEU A 21 1.99 12.38 -1.76
N ARG A 22 1.89 11.10 -2.13
CA ARG A 22 1.18 10.70 -3.35
C ARG A 22 -0.17 10.09 -2.98
N HIS A 23 -1.23 10.69 -3.49
CA HIS A 23 -2.59 10.20 -3.31
C HIS A 23 -2.91 9.11 -4.34
N THR A 24 -3.65 8.10 -3.91
CA THR A 24 -4.19 7.03 -4.74
C THR A 24 -5.58 6.67 -4.22
N SER A 25 -6.44 6.18 -5.11
CA SER A 25 -7.71 5.53 -4.72
C SER A 25 -7.62 4.05 -5.03
N ASP A 26 -8.48 3.23 -4.45
CA ASP A 26 -8.68 1.82 -4.83
C ASP A 26 -9.46 1.66 -6.14
N ASP A 27 -10.13 2.72 -6.61
CA ASP A 27 -10.74 2.81 -7.95
C ASP A 27 -9.71 2.70 -9.09
N VAL A 28 -8.42 2.91 -8.81
CA VAL A 28 -7.37 2.87 -9.83
C VAL A 28 -6.81 1.46 -9.99
N PRO A 29 -6.29 1.11 -11.19
CA PRO A 29 -5.61 -0.16 -11.43
C PRO A 29 -4.53 -0.47 -10.38
N GLY A 30 -4.77 -1.51 -9.57
CA GLY A 30 -3.86 -1.97 -8.53
C GLY A 30 -3.51 -3.46 -8.62
N ILE A 31 -2.94 -3.98 -7.54
CA ILE A 31 -2.71 -5.42 -7.36
C ILE A 31 -3.80 -5.98 -6.47
N ALA A 32 -4.52 -6.98 -6.96
CA ALA A 32 -5.54 -7.68 -6.19
C ALA A 32 -4.93 -8.92 -5.52
N ARG A 33 -5.24 -9.13 -4.24
CA ARG A 33 -5.05 -10.42 -3.58
C ARG A 33 -6.27 -11.29 -3.87
N GLN A 34 -6.04 -12.48 -4.43
CA GLN A 34 -7.08 -13.44 -4.76
C GLN A 34 -6.85 -14.74 -4.00
N ALA A 35 -7.92 -15.35 -3.51
CA ALA A 35 -7.85 -16.70 -2.97
C ALA A 35 -7.51 -17.71 -4.08
N HIS A 36 -6.76 -18.74 -3.70
CA HIS A 36 -6.17 -19.78 -4.51
C HIS A 36 -6.11 -21.07 -3.68
N GLY A 37 -7.26 -21.75 -3.55
CA GLY A 37 -7.38 -23.01 -2.80
C GLY A 37 -8.00 -22.83 -1.41
N GLN A 38 -7.91 -23.88 -0.57
CA GLN A 38 -8.54 -23.92 0.76
C GLN A 38 -7.82 -23.01 1.78
N ALA A 39 -8.63 -22.40 2.64
CA ALA A 39 -8.38 -21.18 3.43
C ALA A 39 -7.30 -21.28 4.52
N HIS A 40 -6.03 -21.30 4.11
CA HIS A 40 -4.88 -21.01 4.97
C HIS A 40 -3.92 -20.04 4.28
N ASP A 41 -2.94 -19.50 5.02
CA ASP A 41 -1.99 -18.45 4.62
C ASP A 41 -1.19 -18.72 3.34
N LYS A 42 -1.24 -19.96 2.82
CA LYS A 42 -0.59 -20.40 1.58
C LYS A 42 -1.51 -20.36 0.35
N ALA A 43 -2.77 -19.97 0.51
CA ALA A 43 -3.79 -20.02 -0.53
C ALA A 43 -4.07 -18.67 -1.18
N PHE A 44 -3.11 -17.73 -1.25
CA PHE A 44 -3.33 -16.44 -1.92
C PHE A 44 -2.38 -16.24 -3.10
N ARG A 45 -2.92 -15.73 -4.20
CA ARG A 45 -2.16 -15.25 -5.36
C ARG A 45 -2.37 -13.74 -5.51
N HIS A 46 -1.33 -13.05 -5.95
CA HIS A 46 -1.43 -11.63 -6.31
C HIS A 46 -1.59 -11.50 -7.81
N ALA A 47 -2.58 -10.74 -8.26
CA ALA A 47 -2.85 -10.47 -9.65
C ALA A 47 -2.74 -8.97 -9.95
N THR A 48 -2.21 -8.61 -11.11
CA THR A 48 -2.23 -7.24 -11.60
C THR A 48 -3.66 -6.82 -11.94
N ALA A 49 -3.88 -5.52 -12.19
CA ALA A 49 -5.16 -5.02 -12.66
C ALA A 49 -5.66 -5.68 -13.97
N ALA A 50 -4.74 -6.25 -14.76
CA ALA A 50 -5.07 -7.02 -15.96
C ALA A 50 -5.42 -8.50 -15.66
N GLY A 51 -5.55 -8.89 -14.39
CA GLY A 51 -5.82 -10.25 -13.94
C GLY A 51 -4.63 -11.22 -14.07
N LYS A 52 -3.44 -10.73 -14.44
CA LYS A 52 -2.26 -11.58 -14.63
C LYS A 52 -1.54 -11.81 -13.30
N PRO A 53 -1.00 -13.02 -13.03
CA PRO A 53 -0.26 -13.27 -11.81
C PRO A 53 0.97 -12.36 -11.71
N VAL A 54 1.17 -11.74 -10.55
CA VAL A 54 2.37 -10.96 -10.23
C VAL A 54 3.52 -11.93 -10.03
N ARG A 55 4.53 -11.85 -10.90
CA ARG A 55 5.75 -12.69 -10.85
C ARG A 55 7.01 -11.92 -10.46
N ASP A 56 6.91 -10.59 -10.41
CA ASP A 56 8.01 -9.73 -10.04
C ASP A 56 8.41 -9.96 -8.56
N THR A 57 9.66 -10.34 -8.35
CA THR A 57 10.16 -10.74 -7.03
C THR A 57 10.25 -9.56 -6.07
N SER A 58 10.56 -8.36 -6.57
CA SER A 58 10.61 -7.12 -5.78
C SER A 58 9.21 -6.78 -5.23
N THR A 59 8.21 -6.79 -6.11
CA THR A 59 6.80 -6.55 -5.78
C THR A 59 6.30 -7.56 -4.75
N LEU A 60 6.58 -8.86 -4.96
CA LEU A 60 6.17 -9.90 -4.01
C LEU A 60 6.86 -9.74 -2.65
N SER A 61 8.13 -9.34 -2.62
CA SER A 61 8.87 -9.09 -1.39
C SER A 61 8.29 -7.90 -0.62
N ARG A 62 7.96 -6.81 -1.31
CA ARG A 62 7.26 -5.66 -0.73
C ARG A 62 5.91 -6.07 -0.14
N ILE A 63 5.11 -6.83 -0.87
CA ILE A 63 3.79 -7.27 -0.39
C ILE A 63 3.93 -8.14 0.87
N ARG A 64 4.93 -9.03 0.93
CA ARG A 64 5.22 -9.82 2.12
C ARG A 64 5.64 -8.95 3.32
N ALA A 65 6.35 -7.86 3.07
CA ALA A 65 6.77 -6.92 4.11
C ALA A 65 5.61 -6.07 4.69
N LEU A 66 4.49 -5.94 3.98
CA LEU A 66 3.30 -5.23 4.47
C LEU A 66 2.57 -5.96 5.62
N ALA A 67 3.00 -7.18 5.96
CA ALA A 67 2.43 -7.99 7.04
C ALA A 67 0.89 -8.05 7.00
N ILE A 68 0.33 -8.19 5.79
CA ILE A 68 -1.12 -8.19 5.61
C ILE A 68 -1.67 -9.44 6.32
N PRO A 69 -2.59 -9.28 7.29
CA PRO A 69 -2.97 -10.36 8.19
C PRO A 69 -3.54 -11.58 7.46
N PRO A 70 -3.36 -12.78 8.06
CA PRO A 70 -3.91 -14.01 7.53
C PRO A 70 -5.44 -13.97 7.52
N ALA A 71 -6.06 -14.40 6.42
CA ALA A 71 -7.51 -14.32 6.25
C ALA A 71 -8.30 -15.22 7.22
N ILE A 72 -7.65 -16.18 7.88
CA ILE A 72 -8.29 -17.11 8.80
C ILE A 72 -8.75 -16.45 10.11
N LEU A 73 -8.16 -15.31 10.48
CA LEU A 73 -8.50 -14.57 11.72
C LEU A 73 -9.34 -13.31 11.45
N LEU A 74 -9.33 -12.82 10.22
CA LEU A 74 -9.91 -11.56 9.80
C LEU A 74 -10.41 -11.76 8.37
N ALA A 75 -11.72 -11.64 8.12
CA ALA A 75 -12.43 -11.93 6.87
C ALA A 75 -12.07 -11.06 5.62
N TRP A 76 -10.79 -10.75 5.41
CA TRP A 76 -10.30 -9.85 4.37
C TRP A 76 -10.01 -10.67 3.11
N THR A 77 -11.06 -10.98 2.35
CA THR A 77 -10.96 -11.77 1.12
C THR A 77 -10.56 -10.93 -0.09
N GLU A 78 -11.02 -9.69 -0.14
CA GLU A 78 -10.81 -8.75 -1.24
C GLU A 78 -9.83 -7.65 -0.81
N VAL A 79 -8.53 -7.86 -1.02
CA VAL A 79 -7.50 -6.85 -0.70
C VAL A 79 -6.95 -6.23 -1.97
N TRP A 80 -7.04 -4.90 -2.04
CA TRP A 80 -6.39 -4.07 -3.05
C TRP A 80 -5.06 -3.52 -2.52
N ILE A 81 -4.03 -3.57 -3.35
CA ILE A 81 -2.68 -3.09 -3.02
C ILE A 81 -2.23 -2.10 -4.09
N CYS A 82 -1.86 -0.91 -3.65
CA CYS A 82 -1.33 0.14 -4.52
C CYS A 82 0.01 -0.26 -5.16
N THR A 83 0.18 0.07 -6.45
CA THR A 83 1.39 -0.21 -7.24
C THR A 83 2.50 0.82 -7.04
N LEU A 84 2.20 1.95 -6.39
CA LEU A 84 3.15 3.03 -6.21
C LEU A 84 4.24 2.60 -5.22
N THR A 85 5.46 2.48 -5.73
CA THR A 85 6.63 1.99 -4.99
C THR A 85 7.63 3.11 -4.65
N GLU A 86 7.64 4.21 -5.42
CA GLU A 86 8.65 5.27 -5.26
C GLU A 86 8.08 6.60 -4.76
N PRO A 87 8.80 7.31 -3.87
CA PRO A 87 8.54 8.72 -3.57
C PRO A 87 8.69 9.58 -4.82
N ARG A 88 7.91 10.65 -4.94
CA ARG A 88 8.12 11.63 -6.01
C ARG A 88 9.48 12.29 -5.77
N GLU A 89 10.44 12.09 -6.68
CA GLU A 89 11.64 12.92 -6.71
C GLU A 89 11.21 14.39 -6.79
N ARG A 90 11.65 15.21 -5.82
CA ARG A 90 11.41 16.65 -5.90
C ARG A 90 12.11 17.12 -7.17
N ARG A 91 11.36 17.40 -8.24
CA ARG A 91 11.90 18.13 -9.39
C ARG A 91 12.44 19.45 -8.84
N ARG A 92 13.75 19.58 -8.73
CA ARG A 92 14.39 20.88 -8.54
C ARG A 92 14.11 21.68 -9.81
N ALA A 93 13.34 22.76 -9.66
CA ALA A 93 13.38 23.89 -10.56
C ALA A 93 14.47 24.84 -10.07
#